data_AF-A0A346SJA1-F1
#
_entry.id   AF-A0A346SJA1-F1
#
_cell.length_a   1.000
_cell.length_b   1.000
_cell.length_c   1.000
_cell.angle_alpha   90.00
_cell.angle_beta   90.00
_cell.angle_gamma   90.00
#
_symmetry.space_group_name_H-M   'P 1'
#
loop_
_entity.id
_entity.type
_entity.pdbx_description
1 polymer ?
#
loop_
_entity_poly.entity_id
_entity_poly.type
_entity_poly.pdbx_seq_one_letter_code
_entity_poly.pdbx_strand_id
1 'polypeptide(L)'
;MIVGVANDDFNFDINKNIPVTIYVDRRQPIYATAIPVSSTMVTLSMPNFDQAMHYIQMGRTMKIDGRQFSGIYDLTGTKVALERTYSCAASYYDYASAPVQPDAPVQQEGLSKTALFQVATNMITSIDVSDAKYLSEAEIENLGFGAASVFWQSDDLGILAGTLTAHRPTGDLRATDSQDLALMSDFCEGDFASSSQKVSHVEGVSQRELRGICRLDDSETQIITTKTDIGEHTLYNIVFFLNTEKAGEVKRAEATGNIAIHAASYAIE
;
A
#
# COMPACT_ATOMS: atom_id res chain seq x y z
N MET A 1 -15.72 7.03 12.44
CA MET A 1 -15.82 6.41 11.10
C MET A 1 -16.67 7.35 10.25
N ILE A 2 -16.33 7.56 8.97
CA ILE A 2 -17.05 8.47 8.06
C ILE A 2 -17.52 7.64 6.87
N VAL A 3 -18.74 7.88 6.36
CA VAL A 3 -19.20 7.25 5.11
C VAL A 3 -18.97 8.22 3.97
N GLY A 4 -18.13 7.81 3.02
CA GLY A 4 -17.87 8.53 1.77
C GLY A 4 -18.65 7.89 0.61
N VAL A 5 -19.08 8.72 -0.34
CA VAL A 5 -19.69 8.29 -1.60
C VAL A 5 -18.95 8.98 -2.72
N ALA A 6 -18.39 8.18 -3.64
CA ALA A 6 -17.66 8.66 -4.80
C ALA A 6 -18.33 8.19 -6.08
N ASN A 7 -18.38 9.05 -7.09
CA ASN A 7 -18.84 8.74 -8.43
C ASN A 7 -18.21 9.73 -9.41
N ASP A 8 -17.62 9.22 -10.50
CA ASP A 8 -16.94 10.04 -11.51
C ASP A 8 -17.90 10.97 -12.28
N ASP A 9 -19.20 10.66 -12.29
CA ASP A 9 -20.24 11.51 -12.89
C ASP A 9 -20.65 12.68 -11.98
N PHE A 10 -20.16 12.73 -10.75
CA PHE A 10 -20.44 13.84 -9.84
C PHE A 10 -19.67 15.09 -10.24
N ASN A 11 -20.32 16.24 -10.05
CA ASN A 11 -19.73 17.55 -10.27
C ASN A 11 -20.18 18.52 -9.17
N PHE A 12 -19.60 18.34 -7.98
CA PHE A 12 -19.95 19.12 -6.80
C PHE A 12 -19.08 20.36 -6.61
N ASP A 13 -19.68 21.38 -6.02
CA ASP A 13 -19.02 22.59 -5.55
C ASP A 13 -18.61 22.37 -4.08
N ILE A 14 -17.30 22.35 -3.81
CA ILE A 14 -16.69 21.86 -2.56
C ILE A 14 -17.20 22.62 -1.30
N ASN A 15 -17.78 23.80 -1.47
CA ASN A 15 -18.24 24.65 -0.36
C ASN A 15 -19.75 24.62 -0.09
N LYS A 16 -20.50 23.70 -0.71
CA LYS A 16 -21.97 23.64 -0.54
C LYS A 16 -22.41 22.31 0.05
N ASN A 17 -22.88 22.37 1.30
CA ASN A 17 -23.55 21.26 1.94
C ASN A 17 -24.89 20.96 1.26
N ILE A 18 -25.13 19.69 0.98
CA ILE A 18 -26.31 19.23 0.24
C ILE A 18 -27.17 18.41 1.20
N PRO A 19 -28.42 18.83 1.50
CA PRO A 19 -29.33 18.00 2.27
C PRO A 19 -29.71 16.76 1.45
N VAL A 20 -29.58 15.59 2.06
CA VAL A 20 -29.89 14.30 1.44
C VAL A 20 -30.74 13.45 2.36
N THR A 21 -31.57 12.59 1.78
CA THR A 21 -32.31 11.56 2.51
C THR A 21 -31.78 10.21 2.11
N ILE A 22 -31.38 9.41 3.09
CA ILE A 22 -30.83 8.06 2.87
C ILE A 22 -31.90 7.05 3.27
N TYR A 23 -32.16 6.10 2.38
CA TYR A 23 -33.04 4.97 2.60
C TYR A 23 -32.21 3.70 2.55
N VAL A 24 -32.24 2.91 3.62
CA VAL A 24 -31.65 1.57 3.64
C VAL A 24 -32.77 0.55 3.65
N ASP A 25 -32.90 -0.20 2.57
CA ASP A 25 -34.01 -1.12 2.31
C ASP A 25 -35.39 -0.48 2.53
N ARG A 26 -36.18 -0.99 3.49
CA ARG A 26 -37.50 -0.48 3.89
C ARG A 26 -37.48 0.13 5.30
N ARG A 27 -36.32 0.57 5.78
CA ARG A 27 -36.15 1.18 7.12
C ARG A 27 -36.55 2.66 7.10
N GLN A 28 -36.56 3.27 8.29
CA GLN A 28 -36.88 4.69 8.41
C GLN A 28 -35.87 5.55 7.64
N PRO A 29 -36.32 6.63 6.99
CA PRO A 29 -35.44 7.54 6.26
C PRO A 29 -34.48 8.24 7.22
N ILE A 30 -33.21 8.33 6.82
CA ILE A 30 -32.18 9.05 7.55
C ILE A 30 -31.96 10.38 6.84
N TYR A 31 -32.29 11.48 7.52
CA TYR A 31 -32.05 12.82 7.00
C TYR A 31 -30.61 13.22 7.32
N ALA A 32 -29.77 13.33 6.30
CA ALA A 32 -28.35 13.55 6.43
C ALA A 32 -27.90 14.76 5.60
N THR A 33 -26.65 15.16 5.80
CA THR A 33 -26.01 16.21 5.02
C THR A 33 -24.82 15.62 4.27
N ALA A 34 -24.81 15.73 2.95
CA ALA A 34 -23.65 15.43 2.13
C ALA A 34 -22.74 16.66 2.07
N ILE A 35 -21.48 16.48 2.46
CA ILE A 35 -20.42 17.49 2.47
C ILE A 35 -19.43 17.11 1.38
N PRO A 36 -19.40 17.82 0.24
CA PRO A 36 -18.44 17.57 -0.81
C PRO A 36 -17.01 17.75 -0.31
N VAL A 37 -16.16 16.76 -0.58
CA VAL A 37 -14.71 16.82 -0.29
C VAL A 37 -13.88 16.95 -1.55
N SER A 38 -14.45 16.62 -2.71
CA SER A 38 -13.92 16.87 -4.05
C SER A 38 -15.07 17.09 -5.03
N SER A 39 -14.76 17.32 -6.32
CA SER A 39 -15.78 17.37 -7.38
C SER A 39 -16.53 16.06 -7.55
N THR A 40 -15.88 14.92 -7.25
CA THR A 40 -16.40 13.56 -7.48
C THR A 40 -16.76 12.79 -6.20
N MET A 41 -16.58 13.40 -5.02
CA MET A 41 -16.75 12.71 -3.74
C MET A 41 -17.42 13.58 -2.68
N VAL A 42 -18.33 12.95 -1.92
CA VAL A 42 -19.00 13.54 -0.76
C VAL A 42 -18.83 12.66 0.46
N THR A 43 -18.80 13.28 1.64
CA THR A 43 -18.92 12.60 2.93
C THR A 43 -20.30 12.82 3.51
N LEU A 44 -20.87 11.80 4.17
CA LEU A 44 -22.22 11.86 4.73
C LEU A 44 -22.16 12.11 6.23
N SER A 45 -22.65 13.27 6.65
CA SER A 45 -22.93 13.58 8.04
C SER A 45 -24.35 13.12 8.39
N MET A 46 -24.44 11.99 9.10
CA MET A 46 -25.71 11.38 9.49
C MET A 46 -26.01 11.62 10.98
N PRO A 47 -27.25 11.97 11.35
CA PRO A 47 -27.65 11.96 12.75
C PRO A 47 -27.68 10.52 13.28
N ASN A 48 -27.25 10.32 14.52
CA ASN A 48 -27.15 9.00 15.16
C ASN A 48 -26.35 7.99 14.31
N PHE A 49 -25.07 8.32 14.07
CA PHE A 49 -24.18 7.60 13.19
C PHE A 49 -24.13 6.09 13.46
N ASP A 50 -24.11 5.67 14.72
CA ASP A 50 -24.02 4.24 15.07
C ASP A 50 -25.22 3.43 14.57
N GLN A 51 -26.42 4.00 14.69
CA GLN A 51 -27.64 3.38 14.17
C GLN A 51 -27.63 3.35 12.65
N ALA A 52 -27.24 4.46 12.00
CA ALA A 52 -27.15 4.54 10.55
C ALA A 52 -26.13 3.54 9.98
N MET A 53 -24.96 3.44 10.62
CA MET A 53 -23.91 2.49 10.25
C MET A 53 -24.38 1.04 10.44
N HIS A 54 -25.04 0.73 11.56
CA HIS A 54 -25.66 -0.58 11.75
C HIS A 54 -26.66 -0.90 10.64
N TYR A 55 -27.39 0.11 10.17
CA TYR A 55 -28.32 -0.08 9.05
C TYR A 55 -27.61 -0.39 7.74
N ILE A 56 -26.57 0.36 7.42
CA ILE A 56 -25.74 0.14 6.22
C ILE A 56 -25.07 -1.24 6.25
N GLN A 57 -24.52 -1.65 7.40
CA GLN A 57 -23.87 -2.95 7.54
C GLN A 57 -24.83 -4.13 7.28
N MET A 58 -26.07 -4.03 7.76
CA MET A 58 -27.04 -5.12 7.69
C MET A 58 -28.00 -5.02 6.50
N GLY A 59 -27.89 -3.94 5.72
CA GLY A 59 -28.77 -3.66 4.59
C GLY A 59 -28.38 -4.38 3.30
N ARG A 60 -29.28 -4.38 2.31
CA ARG A 60 -28.98 -4.87 0.95
C ARG A 60 -28.88 -3.75 -0.06
N THR A 61 -29.65 -2.69 0.10
CA THR A 61 -29.64 -1.57 -0.84
C THR A 61 -29.72 -0.27 -0.09
N MET A 62 -28.85 0.67 -0.45
CA MET A 62 -28.89 2.05 0.01
C MET A 62 -29.31 2.93 -1.15
N LYS A 63 -30.34 3.75 -0.95
CA LYS A 63 -30.70 4.83 -1.85
C LYS A 63 -30.39 6.15 -1.18
N ILE A 64 -29.68 7.03 -1.87
CA ILE A 64 -29.46 8.41 -1.45
C ILE A 64 -30.24 9.30 -2.39
N ASP A 65 -31.14 10.12 -1.84
CA ASP A 65 -31.91 11.10 -2.59
C ASP A 65 -31.53 12.52 -2.13
N GLY A 66 -30.90 13.26 -3.02
CA GLY A 66 -30.60 14.68 -2.88
C GLY A 66 -31.11 15.46 -4.08
N ARG A 67 -31.18 16.80 -3.93
CA ARG A 67 -31.60 17.68 -5.03
C ARG A 67 -30.60 17.70 -6.19
N GLN A 68 -29.31 17.50 -5.89
CA GLN A 68 -28.21 17.56 -6.87
C GLN A 68 -27.72 16.19 -7.34
N PHE A 69 -27.92 15.14 -6.54
CA PHE A 69 -27.60 13.78 -6.92
C PHE A 69 -28.57 12.80 -6.27
N SER A 70 -28.86 11.71 -6.97
CA SER A 70 -29.53 10.55 -6.41
C SER A 70 -28.83 9.29 -6.92
N GLY A 71 -28.72 8.28 -6.08
CA GLY A 71 -28.02 7.05 -6.41
C GLY A 71 -28.54 5.86 -5.62
N ILE A 72 -28.45 4.68 -6.22
CA ILE A 72 -28.78 3.40 -5.60
C ILE A 72 -27.50 2.58 -5.55
N TYR A 73 -27.18 2.07 -4.36
CA TYR A 73 -25.95 1.35 -4.07
C TYR A 73 -26.31 -0.02 -3.50
N ASP A 74 -25.64 -1.06 -4.00
CA ASP A 74 -25.71 -2.40 -3.44
C ASP A 74 -24.84 -2.46 -2.17
N LEU A 75 -25.43 -2.95 -1.08
CA LEU A 75 -24.75 -3.12 0.20
C LEU A 75 -24.36 -4.58 0.46
N THR A 76 -24.63 -5.49 -0.47
CA THR A 76 -24.32 -6.91 -0.31
C THR A 76 -22.84 -7.12 -0.01
N GLY A 77 -22.53 -7.76 1.13
CA GLY A 77 -21.16 -8.01 1.58
C GLY A 77 -20.50 -6.85 2.35
N THR A 78 -21.16 -5.69 2.49
CA THR A 78 -20.60 -4.50 3.17
C THR A 78 -20.15 -4.79 4.60
N LYS A 79 -20.93 -5.56 5.37
CA LYS A 79 -20.53 -5.98 6.73
C LYS A 79 -19.19 -6.72 6.74
N VAL A 80 -19.05 -7.73 5.89
CA VAL A 80 -17.83 -8.55 5.83
C VAL A 80 -16.64 -7.70 5.35
N ALA A 81 -16.85 -6.84 4.37
CA ALA A 81 -15.82 -5.91 3.89
C ALA A 81 -15.36 -4.95 4.99
N LEU A 82 -16.30 -4.36 5.75
CA LEU A 82 -15.99 -3.47 6.88
C LEU A 82 -15.31 -4.21 8.02
N GLU A 83 -15.74 -5.42 8.38
CA GLU A 83 -15.11 -6.24 9.42
C GLU A 83 -13.67 -6.61 9.02
N ARG A 84 -13.43 -7.02 7.77
CA ARG A 84 -12.09 -7.30 7.26
C ARG A 84 -11.21 -6.04 7.23
N THR A 85 -11.77 -4.92 6.79
CA THR A 85 -11.08 -3.62 6.78
C THR A 85 -10.73 -3.18 8.20
N TYR A 86 -11.64 -3.34 9.17
CA TYR A 86 -11.38 -3.03 10.57
C TYR A 86 -10.34 -3.96 11.15
N SER A 87 -10.41 -5.27 10.88
CA SER A 87 -9.40 -6.23 11.33
C SER A 87 -8.01 -5.88 10.77
N CYS A 88 -7.94 -5.49 9.50
CA CYS A 88 -6.71 -5.02 8.86
C CYS A 88 -6.21 -3.71 9.51
N ALA A 89 -7.08 -2.72 9.68
CA ALA A 89 -6.72 -1.46 10.32
C ALA A 89 -6.27 -1.66 11.78
N ALA A 90 -6.90 -2.59 12.51
CA ALA A 90 -6.55 -2.92 13.88
C ALA A 90 -5.22 -3.68 13.97
N SER A 91 -4.97 -4.66 13.10
CA SER A 91 -3.69 -5.36 13.04
C SER A 91 -2.53 -4.44 12.68
N TYR A 92 -2.83 -3.34 11.99
CA TYR A 92 -1.83 -2.37 11.55
C TYR A 92 -1.87 -1.04 12.30
N TYR A 93 -2.67 -0.93 13.36
CA TYR A 93 -2.87 0.32 14.10
C TYR A 93 -1.58 0.80 14.79
N ASP A 94 -0.79 -0.12 15.34
CA ASP A 94 0.48 0.20 16.00
C ASP A 94 1.58 0.62 15.01
N TYR A 95 1.36 0.39 13.72
CA TYR A 95 2.24 0.80 12.62
C TYR A 95 1.80 2.13 11.99
N ALA A 96 0.62 2.64 12.35
CA ALA A 96 0.23 3.99 12.01
C ALA A 96 1.18 4.96 12.70
N SER A 97 1.85 5.80 11.90
CA SER A 97 2.81 6.77 12.41
C SER A 97 2.16 7.60 13.51
N ALA A 98 2.81 7.70 14.67
CA ALA A 98 2.36 8.58 15.74
C ALA A 98 2.10 9.98 15.15
N PRO A 99 1.02 10.67 15.57
CA PRO A 99 0.73 12.00 15.05
C PRO A 99 1.97 12.88 15.20
N VAL A 100 2.41 13.46 14.07
CA VAL A 100 3.58 14.33 14.01
C VAL A 100 3.43 15.41 15.09
N GLN A 101 4.26 15.35 16.14
CA GLN A 101 4.32 16.44 17.10
C GLN A 101 4.84 17.67 16.36
N PRO A 102 4.17 18.83 16.44
CA PRO A 102 4.54 20.04 15.68
C PRO A 102 5.98 20.52 15.88
N ASP A 103 6.65 20.07 16.95
CA ASP A 103 7.94 20.58 17.39
C ASP A 103 9.08 19.53 17.35
N ALA A 104 8.85 18.34 16.78
CA ALA A 104 9.95 17.41 16.55
C ALA A 104 10.79 17.90 15.35
N PRO A 105 12.13 17.98 15.44
CA PRO A 105 12.95 18.33 14.30
C PRO A 105 12.68 17.31 13.18
N VAL A 106 12.22 17.81 12.04
CA VAL A 106 11.96 17.01 10.84
C VAL A 106 13.31 16.49 10.33
N GLN A 107 13.74 15.35 10.85
CA GLN A 107 14.75 14.51 10.19
C GLN A 107 13.99 13.55 9.27
N GLN A 108 13.37 14.07 8.22
CA GLN A 108 12.89 13.24 7.10
C GLN A 108 13.85 13.44 5.94
N GLU A 109 14.96 12.70 5.99
CA GLU A 109 15.75 12.38 4.81
C GLU A 109 15.05 11.19 4.11
N GLY A 110 14.08 11.45 3.22
CA GLY A 110 13.38 10.40 2.46
C GLY A 110 11.86 10.49 2.50
N LEU A 111 11.20 9.46 1.94
CA LEU A 111 9.75 9.30 2.05
C LEU A 111 9.36 9.07 3.52
N SER A 112 8.22 9.64 3.94
CA SER A 112 7.69 9.40 5.28
C SER A 112 7.45 7.91 5.51
N LYS A 113 7.62 7.45 6.76
CA LYS A 113 7.35 6.05 7.14
C LYS A 113 5.91 5.63 6.81
N THR A 114 4.95 6.56 6.88
CA THR A 114 3.57 6.34 6.42
C THR A 114 3.50 6.00 4.93
N ALA A 115 4.19 6.75 4.07
CA ALA A 115 4.26 6.47 2.64
C ALA A 115 4.91 5.11 2.37
N LEU A 116 5.95 4.74 3.13
CA LEU A 116 6.55 3.41 3.06
C LEU A 116 5.58 2.29 3.44
N PHE A 117 4.74 2.47 4.47
CA PHE A 117 3.67 1.52 4.79
C PHE A 117 2.63 1.41 3.67
N GLN A 118 2.29 2.50 2.99
CA GLN A 118 1.38 2.46 1.84
C GLN A 118 1.98 1.69 0.66
N VAL A 119 3.26 1.92 0.34
CA VAL A 119 3.99 1.15 -0.67
C VAL A 119 4.00 -0.33 -0.29
N ALA A 120 4.40 -0.67 0.94
CA ALA A 120 4.45 -2.05 1.40
C ALA A 120 3.07 -2.73 1.40
N THR A 121 2.01 -2.02 1.78
CA THR A 121 0.63 -2.53 1.73
C THR A 121 0.21 -2.79 0.29
N ASN A 122 0.55 -1.90 -0.64
CA ASN A 122 0.30 -2.11 -2.07
C ASN A 122 1.08 -3.31 -2.60
N MET A 123 2.31 -3.55 -2.11
CA MET A 123 3.04 -4.78 -2.45
C MET A 123 2.25 -6.01 -1.99
N ILE A 124 1.84 -6.07 -0.71
CA ILE A 124 1.06 -7.19 -0.14
C ILE A 124 -0.20 -7.48 -0.97
N THR A 125 -0.98 -6.44 -1.29
CA THR A 125 -2.23 -6.59 -2.04
C THR A 125 -2.01 -6.96 -3.50
N SER A 126 -0.91 -6.50 -4.12
CA SER A 126 -0.61 -6.78 -5.53
C SER A 126 -0.31 -8.25 -5.83
N ILE A 127 0.00 -9.04 -4.79
CA ILE A 127 0.31 -10.46 -4.87
C ILE A 127 -0.65 -11.32 -4.04
N ASP A 128 -1.76 -10.72 -3.58
CA ASP A 128 -2.84 -11.38 -2.84
C ASP A 128 -2.35 -12.20 -1.61
N VAL A 129 -1.40 -11.65 -0.86
CA VAL A 129 -0.90 -12.30 0.38
C VAL A 129 -1.90 -12.08 1.51
N SER A 130 -2.46 -13.17 2.04
CA SER A 130 -3.43 -13.12 3.14
C SER A 130 -2.82 -13.20 4.54
N ASP A 131 -1.61 -13.75 4.69
CA ASP A 131 -0.95 -14.02 5.97
C ASP A 131 0.18 -13.03 6.30
N ALA A 132 0.25 -11.90 5.58
CA ALA A 132 1.31 -10.91 5.72
C ALA A 132 1.38 -10.35 7.16
N LYS A 133 2.59 -10.24 7.69
CA LYS A 133 2.89 -9.62 9.00
C LYS A 133 3.99 -8.59 8.83
N TYR A 134 3.76 -7.35 9.25
CA TYR A 134 4.84 -6.35 9.31
C TYR A 134 5.83 -6.70 10.43
N LEU A 135 7.10 -6.53 10.14
CA LEU A 135 8.16 -6.67 11.11
C LEU A 135 8.24 -5.44 12.02
N SER A 136 8.61 -5.67 13.27
CA SER A 136 8.96 -4.62 14.23
C SER A 136 10.30 -3.97 13.86
N GLU A 137 10.57 -2.78 14.40
CA GLU A 137 11.84 -2.08 14.18
C GLU A 137 13.05 -2.93 14.61
N ALA A 138 12.94 -3.64 15.74
CA ALA A 138 14.00 -4.53 16.22
C ALA A 138 14.25 -5.71 15.27
N GLU A 139 13.21 -6.29 14.68
CA GLU A 139 13.35 -7.36 13.68
C GLU A 139 14.02 -6.83 12.40
N ILE A 140 13.65 -5.62 11.96
CA ILE A 140 14.24 -4.96 10.79
C ILE A 140 15.73 -4.65 11.01
N GLU A 141 16.09 -4.13 12.18
CA GLU A 141 17.49 -3.87 12.55
C GLU A 141 18.32 -5.16 12.61
N ASN A 142 17.74 -6.25 13.13
CA ASN A 142 18.39 -7.56 13.15
C ASN A 142 18.62 -8.12 11.74
N LEU A 143 17.80 -7.73 10.76
CA LEU A 143 18.01 -8.04 9.34
C LEU A 143 19.05 -7.12 8.68
N GLY A 144 19.69 -6.20 9.41
CA GLY A 144 20.68 -5.28 8.86
C GLY A 144 20.10 -4.09 8.10
N PHE A 145 18.78 -3.89 8.15
CA PHE A 145 18.12 -2.73 7.57
C PHE A 145 17.88 -1.65 8.64
N GLY A 146 17.87 -0.38 8.23
CA GLY A 146 17.64 0.73 9.15
C GLY A 146 16.18 0.85 9.61
N ALA A 147 15.95 1.40 10.80
CA ALA A 147 14.62 1.64 11.39
C ALA A 147 13.68 2.54 10.53
N ALA A 148 14.24 3.26 9.56
CA ALA A 148 13.52 4.06 8.56
C ALA A 148 13.02 3.22 7.36
N SER A 149 12.94 1.90 7.50
CA SER A 149 12.37 0.99 6.50
C SER A 149 11.12 0.28 7.01
N VAL A 150 10.36 -0.30 6.09
CA VAL A 150 9.16 -1.09 6.39
C VAL A 150 9.30 -2.45 5.72
N PHE A 151 9.28 -3.51 6.51
CA PHE A 151 9.33 -4.89 6.02
C PHE A 151 8.13 -5.69 6.51
N TRP A 152 7.76 -6.69 5.74
CA TRP A 152 6.75 -7.67 6.05
C TRP A 152 7.18 -9.06 5.58
N GLN A 153 6.60 -10.08 6.20
CA GLN A 153 6.83 -11.48 5.82
C GLN A 153 5.52 -12.24 5.65
N SER A 154 5.57 -13.30 4.86
CA SER A 154 4.54 -14.33 4.71
C SER A 154 5.20 -15.69 4.92
N ASP A 155 4.76 -16.40 5.96
CA ASP A 155 5.29 -17.71 6.33
C ASP A 155 4.77 -18.78 5.35
N ASP A 156 3.53 -18.61 4.87
CA ASP A 156 2.88 -19.54 3.95
C ASP A 156 3.56 -19.53 2.58
N LEU A 157 3.87 -18.34 2.05
CA LEU A 157 4.50 -18.17 0.74
C LEU A 157 6.03 -18.18 0.81
N GLY A 158 6.62 -18.11 2.01
CA GLY A 158 8.07 -18.03 2.18
C GLY A 158 8.65 -16.75 1.61
N ILE A 159 7.98 -15.61 1.83
CA ILE A 159 8.37 -14.30 1.32
C ILE A 159 8.77 -13.40 2.49
N LEU A 160 9.90 -12.70 2.34
CA LEU A 160 10.26 -11.54 3.13
C LEU A 160 10.40 -10.37 2.15
N ALA A 161 9.68 -9.28 2.36
CA ALA A 161 9.74 -8.14 1.47
C ALA A 161 9.68 -6.82 2.24
N GLY A 162 10.20 -5.77 1.65
CA GLY A 162 10.20 -4.47 2.29
C GLY A 162 10.56 -3.34 1.36
N THR A 163 10.40 -2.14 1.90
CA THR A 163 10.63 -0.90 1.20
C THR A 163 11.45 0.04 2.09
N LEU A 164 12.39 0.73 1.45
CA LEU A 164 13.25 1.71 2.09
C LEU A 164 13.63 2.81 1.11
N THR A 165 14.01 3.98 1.64
CA THR A 165 14.56 5.06 0.82
C THR A 165 16.01 5.32 1.17
N ALA A 166 16.78 5.70 0.16
CA ALA A 166 18.10 6.27 0.35
C ALA A 166 18.22 7.56 -0.47
N HIS A 167 19.18 8.42 -0.11
CA HIS A 167 19.53 9.56 -0.93
C HIS A 167 19.93 9.11 -2.33
N ARG A 168 19.44 9.85 -3.34
CA ARG A 168 19.77 9.57 -4.72
C ARG A 168 21.28 9.69 -4.91
N PRO A 169 21.95 8.67 -5.47
CA PRO A 169 23.36 8.76 -5.79
C PRO A 169 23.62 9.81 -6.87
N THR A 170 24.83 10.35 -6.90
CA THR A 170 25.26 11.26 -7.97
C THR A 170 25.31 10.49 -9.31
N GLY A 171 24.30 10.68 -10.16
CA GLY A 171 24.21 10.05 -11.48
C GLY A 171 22.86 9.38 -11.76
N ASP A 172 22.85 8.48 -12.74
CA ASP A 172 21.70 7.60 -13.03
C ASP A 172 21.71 6.39 -12.08
N LEU A 173 20.56 5.78 -11.84
CA LEU A 173 20.36 4.62 -10.97
C LEU A 173 21.35 3.49 -11.25
N ARG A 174 21.81 3.35 -12.50
CA ARG A 174 22.79 2.35 -12.90
C ARG A 174 24.13 2.49 -12.17
N ALA A 175 24.48 3.70 -11.73
CA ALA A 175 25.76 3.97 -11.08
C ALA A 175 25.94 3.20 -9.77
N THR A 176 24.85 2.88 -9.06
CA THR A 176 24.91 2.10 -7.80
C THR A 176 24.56 0.63 -7.94
N ASP A 177 24.23 0.14 -9.15
CA ASP A 177 23.90 -1.28 -9.37
C ASP A 177 24.93 -2.23 -8.75
N SER A 178 26.24 -1.95 -8.90
CA SER A 178 27.29 -2.81 -8.34
C SER A 178 27.33 -2.79 -6.81
N GLN A 179 27.02 -1.65 -6.18
CA GLN A 179 26.98 -1.54 -4.72
C GLN A 179 25.75 -2.26 -4.16
N ASP A 180 24.61 -2.09 -4.81
CA ASP A 180 23.37 -2.75 -4.41
C ASP A 180 23.44 -4.27 -4.61
N LEU A 181 24.07 -4.73 -5.70
CA LEU A 181 24.32 -6.16 -5.91
C LEU A 181 25.31 -6.73 -4.88
N ALA A 182 26.29 -5.95 -4.41
CA ALA A 182 27.17 -6.35 -3.33
C ALA A 182 26.39 -6.47 -2.01
N LEU A 183 25.54 -5.50 -1.69
CA LEU A 183 24.65 -5.58 -0.53
C LEU A 183 23.73 -6.80 -0.61
N MET A 184 23.17 -7.10 -1.78
CA MET A 184 22.38 -8.33 -1.99
C MET A 184 23.20 -9.60 -1.76
N SER A 185 24.48 -9.59 -2.10
CA SER A 185 25.37 -10.72 -1.85
C SER A 185 25.72 -10.90 -0.37
N ASP A 186 25.71 -9.82 0.43
CA ASP A 186 25.94 -9.91 1.88
C ASP A 186 24.81 -10.67 2.61
N PHE A 187 23.61 -10.73 2.00
CA PHE A 187 22.49 -11.55 2.46
C PHE A 187 22.55 -13.01 1.97
N CYS A 188 23.63 -13.40 1.30
CA CYS A 188 23.83 -14.74 0.78
C CYS A 188 24.99 -15.44 1.49
N GLU A 189 24.70 -16.54 2.19
CA GLU A 189 25.72 -17.37 2.84
C GLU A 189 26.38 -18.38 1.87
N GLY A 190 25.91 -18.47 0.63
CA GLY A 190 26.34 -19.44 -0.38
C GLY A 190 26.77 -18.84 -1.72
N ASP A 191 26.59 -19.60 -2.80
CA ASP A 191 26.94 -19.15 -4.15
C ASP A 191 25.94 -18.10 -4.65
N PHE A 192 26.44 -16.91 -4.99
CA PHE A 192 25.62 -15.80 -5.45
C PHE A 192 25.80 -15.52 -6.94
N ALA A 193 24.70 -15.53 -7.69
CA ALA A 193 24.64 -15.10 -9.07
C ALA A 193 23.69 -13.90 -9.20
N SER A 194 24.04 -12.90 -10.00
CA SER A 194 23.23 -11.70 -10.14
C SER A 194 23.12 -11.18 -11.57
N SER A 195 22.08 -10.37 -11.80
CA SER A 195 21.85 -9.64 -13.05
C SER A 195 21.14 -8.33 -12.76
N SER A 196 21.29 -7.35 -13.67
CA SER A 196 20.55 -6.09 -13.62
C SER A 196 19.92 -5.76 -14.96
N GLN A 197 18.72 -5.19 -14.93
CA GLN A 197 18.00 -4.78 -16.14
C GLN A 197 17.20 -3.49 -15.91
N LYS A 198 16.91 -2.79 -17.02
CA LYS A 198 15.99 -1.65 -17.00
C LYS A 198 14.56 -2.17 -16.94
N VAL A 199 13.74 -1.58 -16.07
CA VAL A 199 12.31 -1.92 -16.01
C VAL A 199 11.58 -1.13 -17.10
N SER A 200 10.87 -1.83 -17.99
CA SER A 200 10.19 -1.23 -19.15
C SER A 200 8.75 -0.77 -18.86
N HIS A 201 8.33 -0.79 -17.60
CA HIS A 201 6.90 -0.79 -17.25
C HIS A 201 6.26 0.60 -17.20
N VAL A 202 7.04 1.68 -17.02
CA VAL A 202 6.49 3.04 -16.88
C VAL A 202 7.31 4.07 -17.66
N GLU A 203 6.66 4.78 -18.56
CA GLU A 203 7.27 5.85 -19.35
C GLU A 203 7.49 7.10 -18.49
N GLY A 204 8.66 7.73 -18.59
CA GLY A 204 8.99 8.94 -17.81
C GLY A 204 9.54 8.70 -16.41
N VAL A 205 9.54 7.46 -15.89
CA VAL A 205 10.10 7.12 -14.58
C VAL A 205 11.38 6.30 -14.76
N SER A 206 12.48 6.71 -14.12
CA SER A 206 13.72 5.92 -14.12
C SER A 206 13.59 4.77 -13.12
N GLN A 207 13.62 3.55 -13.63
CA GLN A 207 13.54 2.33 -12.82
C GLN A 207 14.54 1.27 -13.27
N ARG A 208 15.10 0.56 -12.29
CA ARG A 208 15.99 -0.59 -12.50
C ARG A 208 15.59 -1.74 -11.60
N GLU A 209 15.73 -2.95 -12.12
CA GLU A 209 15.52 -4.18 -11.37
C GLU A 209 16.84 -4.94 -11.30
N LEU A 210 17.21 -5.31 -10.08
CA LEU A 210 18.35 -6.14 -9.76
C LEU A 210 17.82 -7.50 -9.31
N ARG A 211 18.41 -8.57 -9.82
CA ARG A 211 18.07 -9.94 -9.46
C ARG A 211 19.30 -10.62 -8.91
N GLY A 212 19.13 -11.32 -7.80
CA GLY A 212 20.11 -12.18 -7.17
C GLY A 212 19.52 -13.58 -6.98
N ILE A 213 20.35 -14.59 -7.13
CA ILE A 213 20.06 -15.97 -6.78
C ILE A 213 21.17 -16.40 -5.83
N CYS A 214 20.79 -16.74 -4.60
CA CYS A 214 21.66 -17.32 -3.61
C CYS A 214 21.37 -18.82 -3.52
N ARG A 215 22.41 -19.66 -3.63
CA ARG A 215 22.29 -21.11 -3.44
C ARG A 215 23.17 -21.57 -2.30
N LEU A 216 22.55 -22.23 -1.33
CA LEU A 216 23.23 -22.87 -0.21
C LEU A 216 22.74 -24.32 -0.13
N ASP A 217 23.64 -25.26 -0.38
CA ASP A 217 23.32 -26.69 -0.52
C ASP A 217 22.15 -26.93 -1.50
N ASP A 218 21.04 -27.51 -1.04
CA ASP A 218 19.84 -27.78 -1.82
C ASP A 218 18.79 -26.64 -1.74
N SER A 219 19.11 -25.53 -1.07
CA SER A 219 18.21 -24.38 -0.94
C SER A 219 18.57 -23.25 -1.92
N GLU A 220 17.55 -22.66 -2.54
CA GLU A 220 17.68 -21.49 -3.40
C GLU A 220 16.82 -20.35 -2.88
N THR A 221 17.45 -19.21 -2.62
CA THR A 221 16.80 -17.94 -2.30
C THR A 221 16.93 -17.00 -3.49
N GLN A 222 15.80 -16.48 -3.97
CA GLN A 222 15.79 -15.45 -5.02
C GLN A 222 15.58 -14.08 -4.38
N ILE A 223 16.38 -13.11 -4.78
CA ILE A 223 16.29 -11.73 -4.30
C ILE A 223 15.98 -10.85 -5.50
N ILE A 224 14.93 -10.05 -5.41
CA ILE A 224 14.57 -9.06 -6.42
C ILE A 224 14.50 -7.70 -5.77
N THR A 225 15.29 -6.76 -6.28
CA THR A 225 15.33 -5.38 -5.81
C THR A 225 14.93 -4.47 -6.96
N THR A 226 13.87 -3.69 -6.77
CA THR A 226 13.48 -2.63 -7.71
C THR A 226 13.87 -1.28 -7.15
N LYS A 227 14.57 -0.49 -7.96
CA LYS A 227 15.01 0.87 -7.67
C LYS A 227 14.21 1.85 -8.50
N THR A 228 13.58 2.82 -7.87
CA THR A 228 12.79 3.88 -8.53
C THR A 228 13.32 5.23 -8.11
N ASP A 229 13.60 6.11 -9.07
CA ASP A 229 13.92 7.51 -8.79
C ASP A 229 12.66 8.25 -8.33
N ILE A 230 12.75 8.92 -7.17
CA ILE A 230 11.67 9.76 -6.61
C ILE A 230 12.30 11.06 -6.09
N GLY A 231 12.31 12.09 -6.93
CA GLY A 231 12.93 13.39 -6.60
C GLY A 231 14.42 13.26 -6.24
N GLU A 232 14.76 13.67 -5.01
CA GLU A 232 16.12 13.59 -4.45
C GLU A 232 16.45 12.24 -3.79
N HIS A 233 15.52 11.28 -3.86
CA HIS A 233 15.66 9.96 -3.25
C HIS A 233 15.55 8.83 -4.27
N THR A 234 16.05 7.66 -3.88
CA THR A 234 15.79 6.40 -4.56
C THR A 234 14.95 5.52 -3.63
N LEU A 235 13.80 5.08 -4.11
CA LEU A 235 12.95 4.09 -3.45
C LEU A 235 13.41 2.69 -3.85
N TYR A 236 13.71 1.87 -2.86
CA TYR A 236 14.08 0.47 -3.00
C TYR A 236 12.93 -0.40 -2.50
N ASN A 237 12.43 -1.26 -3.37
CA ASN A 237 11.54 -2.35 -3.00
C ASN A 237 12.31 -3.66 -3.12
N ILE A 238 12.45 -4.39 -2.02
CA ILE A 238 13.24 -5.61 -1.92
C ILE A 238 12.30 -6.78 -1.64
N VAL A 239 12.47 -7.88 -2.36
CA VAL A 239 11.69 -9.12 -2.17
C VAL A 239 12.65 -10.30 -2.14
N PHE A 240 12.63 -11.02 -1.02
CA PHE A 240 13.31 -12.30 -0.82
C PHE A 240 12.28 -13.43 -0.93
N PHE A 241 12.53 -14.35 -1.83
CA PHE A 241 11.81 -15.62 -1.92
C PHE A 241 12.67 -16.69 -1.26
N LEU A 242 12.41 -16.93 0.03
CA LEU A 242 13.19 -17.83 0.89
C LEU A 242 12.93 -19.31 0.58
N ASN A 243 11.84 -19.62 -0.12
CA ASN A 243 11.54 -20.95 -0.61
C ASN A 243 10.97 -20.87 -2.02
N THR A 244 11.80 -21.23 -3.01
CA THR A 244 11.44 -21.17 -4.43
C THR A 244 10.40 -22.20 -4.87
N GLU A 245 10.16 -23.27 -4.11
CA GLU A 245 9.08 -24.23 -4.39
C GLU A 245 7.72 -23.69 -3.93
N LYS A 246 7.65 -23.09 -2.74
CA LYS A 246 6.43 -22.44 -2.21
C LYS A 246 6.08 -21.14 -2.94
N ALA A 247 7.08 -20.34 -3.29
CA ALA A 247 6.91 -19.12 -4.08
C ALA A 247 6.58 -19.37 -5.56
N GLY A 248 6.38 -20.62 -5.98
CA GLY A 248 5.94 -20.99 -7.34
C GLY A 248 4.48 -20.63 -7.66
N GLU A 249 3.64 -20.41 -6.63
CA GLU A 249 2.22 -20.10 -6.81
C GLU A 249 1.94 -18.63 -7.17
N VAL A 250 2.80 -17.71 -6.74
CA VAL A 250 2.76 -16.30 -7.18
C VAL A 250 3.47 -16.20 -8.53
N LYS A 251 2.79 -15.75 -9.59
CA LYS A 251 3.44 -15.41 -10.86
C LYS A 251 4.43 -14.27 -10.62
N ARG A 252 5.68 -14.62 -10.32
CA ARG A 252 6.74 -13.71 -9.83
C ARG A 252 6.95 -12.49 -10.72
N ALA A 253 6.78 -12.64 -12.03
CA ALA A 253 6.85 -11.52 -12.98
C ALA A 253 5.66 -10.55 -12.87
N GLU A 254 4.48 -11.05 -12.52
CA GLU A 254 3.27 -10.25 -12.27
C GLU A 254 3.40 -9.50 -10.94
N ALA A 255 3.91 -10.18 -9.91
CA ALA A 255 4.26 -9.59 -8.62
C ALA A 255 5.25 -8.42 -8.77
N THR A 256 6.41 -8.65 -9.39
CA THR A 256 7.43 -7.60 -9.51
C THR A 256 7.02 -6.49 -10.47
N GLY A 257 6.25 -6.81 -11.52
CA GLY A 257 5.66 -5.83 -12.42
C GLY A 257 4.67 -4.91 -11.71
N ASN A 258 3.76 -5.47 -10.90
CA ASN A 258 2.79 -4.69 -10.13
C ASN A 258 3.48 -3.82 -9.07
N ILE A 259 4.47 -4.36 -8.37
CA ILE A 259 5.29 -3.60 -7.40
C ILE A 259 6.00 -2.43 -8.09
N ALA A 260 6.58 -2.64 -9.27
CA ALA A 260 7.24 -1.57 -10.02
C ALA A 260 6.26 -0.48 -10.50
N ILE A 261 5.06 -0.86 -10.94
CA ILE A 261 4.00 0.09 -11.34
C ILE A 261 3.53 0.92 -10.13
N HIS A 262 3.30 0.29 -8.98
CA HIS A 262 2.91 0.99 -7.76
C HIS A 262 4.02 1.89 -7.22
N ALA A 263 5.29 1.48 -7.29
CA ALA A 263 6.41 2.33 -6.92
C ALA A 263 6.49 3.59 -7.81
N ALA A 264 6.17 3.45 -9.09
CA ALA A 264 6.17 4.57 -10.03
C ALA A 264 5.06 5.60 -9.77
N SER A 265 3.91 5.22 -9.18
CA SER A 265 2.86 6.20 -8.87
C SER A 265 3.32 7.24 -7.84
N TYR A 266 4.25 6.89 -6.95
CA TYR A 266 4.85 7.81 -5.99
C TYR A 266 5.98 8.67 -6.59
N ALA A 267 6.42 8.39 -7.81
CA ALA A 267 7.41 9.20 -8.53
C ALA A 267 6.78 10.32 -9.38
N ILE A 268 5.46 10.26 -9.58
CA ILE A 268 4.70 11.15 -10.48
C ILE A 268 3.92 12.24 -9.69
N GLU A 269 3.85 12.12 -8.35
CA GLU A 269 3.35 13.18 -7.45
C GLU A 269 4.43 14.24 -7.16
#